data_AF-A0A355T2K9-F1
#
_entry.id   AF-A0A355T2K9-F1
#
_cell.length_a   1.000
_cell.length_b   1.000
_cell.length_c   1.000
_cell.angle_alpha   90.00
_cell.angle_beta   90.00
_cell.angle_gamma   90.00
#
_symmetry.space_group_name_H-M   'P 1'
#
loop_
_entity.id
_entity.type
_entity.pdbx_description
1 polymer ?
#
loop_
_entity_poly.entity_id
_entity_poly.type
_entity_poly.pdbx_seq_one_letter_code
_entity_poly.pdbx_strand_id
1 'polypeptide(L)' 'MWSWPPFADLRFAVKGAKFTTAHGRFNFPAEFGLSWVLPRIVGLTHANDLLLSSRVFLAEEAMEMG' A
#
# COMPACT_ATOMS: atom_id res chain seq x y z
N MET A 1 -3.07 -10.31 8.71
CA MET A 1 -3.45 -9.42 7.61
C MET A 1 -3.01 -8.04 8.05
N TRP A 2 -1.84 -7.58 7.60
CA TRP A 2 -1.20 -6.36 8.09
C TRP A 2 -1.32 -5.25 7.05
N SER A 3 -1.57 -4.02 7.49
CA SER A 3 -1.55 -2.83 6.64
C SER A 3 -0.12 -2.57 6.14
N TRP A 4 0.03 -2.22 4.86
CA TRP A 4 1.31 -1.74 4.32
C TRP A 4 1.85 -0.58 5.17
N PRO A 5 3.16 -0.54 5.55
CA PRO A 5 3.73 0.54 6.36
C PRO A 5 4.35 1.65 5.48
N PRO A 6 3.58 2.65 5.00
CA PRO A 6 4.10 3.72 4.15
C PRO A 6 4.99 4.72 4.92
N PHE A 7 4.88 4.77 6.25
CA PHE A 7 5.59 5.76 7.09
C PHE A 7 7.01 5.33 7.50
N ALA A 8 7.42 4.13 7.12
CA ALA A 8 8.79 3.70 7.31
C ALA A 8 9.65 4.24 6.17
N ASP A 9 10.81 4.81 6.50
CA ASP A 9 11.82 5.22 5.52
C ASP A 9 12.40 4.01 4.77
N LEU A 10 12.54 2.88 5.47
CA LEU A 10 13.04 1.61 4.93
C LEU A 10 12.01 0.50 5.14
N ARG A 11 11.78 -0.30 4.09
CA ARG A 11 10.78 -1.37 4.09
C ARG A 11 11.43 -2.67 3.65
N PHE A 12 11.51 -3.62 4.58
CA PHE A 12 11.99 -4.97 4.32
C PHE A 12 10.81 -5.94 4.41
N ALA A 13 10.61 -6.72 3.35
CA ALA A 13 9.55 -7.71 3.26
C ALA A 13 10.16 -9.08 2.93
N VAL A 14 9.61 -10.14 3.52
CA VAL A 14 9.93 -11.50 3.10
C VAL A 14 9.29 -11.77 1.73
N LYS A 15 9.95 -12.57 0.91
CA LYS A 15 9.43 -13.05 -0.38
C LYS A 15 8.03 -13.65 -0.18
N GLY A 16 7.06 -13.23 -0.99
CA GLY A 16 5.66 -13.65 -0.88
C GLY A 16 4.84 -13.05 0.28
N ALA A 17 5.36 -12.03 1.00
CA ALA A 17 4.55 -11.31 1.98
C ALA A 17 3.36 -10.65 1.29
N LYS A 18 2.18 -10.74 1.93
CA LYS A 18 0.93 -10.20 1.42
C LYS A 18 0.62 -8.85 2.05
N PHE A 19 0.34 -7.87 1.22
CA PHE A 19 0.07 -6.49 1.60
C PHE A 19 -1.28 -6.03 1.08
N THR A 20 -1.91 -5.11 1.80
CA THR A 20 -3.17 -4.49 1.39
C THR A 20 -3.33 -3.14 2.07
N THR A 21 -4.06 -2.24 1.42
CA THR A 21 -4.58 -1.01 2.01
C THR A 21 -6.04 -1.26 2.35
N ALA A 22 -6.34 -1.67 3.59
CA ALA A 22 -7.66 -2.14 4.03
C ALA A 22 -8.76 -1.05 4.15
N HIS A 23 -8.75 -0.03 3.28
CA HIS A 23 -9.60 1.16 3.40
C HIS A 23 -10.88 1.05 2.56
N GLY A 24 -10.76 0.74 1.27
CA GLY A 24 -11.90 0.60 0.36
C GLY A 24 -12.85 -0.56 0.71
N ARG A 25 -12.36 -1.66 1.30
CA ARG A 25 -13.21 -2.80 1.70
C ARG A 25 -14.08 -2.53 2.94
N PHE A 26 -13.63 -1.64 3.83
CA PHE A 26 -14.36 -1.24 5.04
C PHE A 26 -14.95 0.17 4.95
N ASN A 27 -14.83 0.82 3.78
CA ASN A 27 -15.25 2.21 3.55
C ASN A 27 -14.62 3.20 4.54
N PHE A 28 -13.42 2.89 5.03
CA PHE A 28 -12.65 3.82 5.84
C PHE A 28 -11.98 4.85 4.93
N PRO A 29 -11.93 6.14 5.32
CA PRO A 29 -11.10 7.12 4.63
C PRO A 29 -9.64 6.65 4.66
N ALA A 30 -8.80 7.12 3.73
CA ALA A 30 -7.38 6.77 3.72
C ALA A 30 -6.71 7.30 5.02
N GLU A 31 -6.66 6.46 6.04
CA GLU A 31 -6.19 6.85 7.36
C GLU A 31 -4.66 7.01 7.36
N PHE A 32 -4.16 7.66 8.41
CA PHE A 32 -2.73 7.93 8.64
C PHE A 32 -2.03 8.80 7.58
N GLY A 33 -2.71 9.32 6.56
CA GLY A 33 -2.06 10.11 5.50
C GLY A 33 -1.52 9.24 4.35
N LEU A 34 -2.03 8.02 4.20
CA LEU A 34 -1.75 7.13 3.08
C LEU A 34 -2.01 7.79 1.73
N SER A 35 -3.07 8.59 1.59
CA SER A 35 -3.36 9.37 0.37
C SER A 35 -2.28 10.39 0.02
N TRP A 36 -1.41 10.74 0.97
CA TRP A 36 -0.31 11.68 0.75
C TRP A 36 1.03 10.97 0.63
N VAL A 37 1.33 10.01 1.49
CA VAL A 37 2.63 9.32 1.49
C VAL A 37 2.71 8.24 0.40
N LEU A 38 1.63 7.50 0.15
CA LEU A 38 1.62 6.39 -0.81
C LEU A 38 1.92 6.83 -2.27
N PRO A 39 1.33 7.92 -2.81
CA PRO A 39 1.66 8.39 -4.16
C PRO A 39 3.13 8.80 -4.36
N ARG A 40 3.83 9.14 -3.28
CA ARG A 40 5.25 9.53 -3.33
C ARG A 40 6.18 8.32 -3.34
N ILE A 41 5.66 7.16 -2.96
CA ILE A 41 6.38 5.89 -2.88
C ILE A 41 6.16 5.11 -4.18
N VAL A 42 4.90 4.77 -4.46
CA VAL A 42 4.54 3.89 -5.60
C VAL A 42 4.08 4.66 -6.83
N GLY A 43 4.01 6.00 -6.78
CA GLY A 43 3.40 6.81 -7.81
C GLY A 43 1.87 6.92 -7.68
N LEU A 44 1.30 7.97 -8.29
CA LEU A 44 -0.11 8.32 -8.14
C LEU A 44 -1.08 7.25 -8.69
N THR A 45 -0.75 6.65 -9.84
CA THR A 45 -1.60 5.63 -10.48
C THR A 45 -1.69 4.37 -9.63
N HIS A 46 -0.55 3.85 -9.17
CA HIS A 46 -0.52 2.68 -8.29
C HIS A 46 -1.15 2.97 -6.93
N ALA A 47 -0.92 4.17 -6.36
CA ALA A 47 -1.56 4.55 -5.11
C ALA A 47 -3.09 4.58 -5.23
N ASN A 48 -3.64 5.12 -6.31
CA ASN A 48 -5.09 5.12 -6.55
C ASN A 48 -5.64 3.70 -6.75
N ASP A 49 -4.96 2.86 -7.54
CA ASP A 49 -5.35 1.45 -7.70
C ASP A 49 -5.43 0.74 -6.34
N LEU A 50 -4.38 0.85 -5.52
CA LEU A 50 -4.33 0.20 -4.21
C LEU A 50 -5.41 0.75 -3.26
N LEU A 51 -5.54 2.08 -3.14
CA LEU A 51 -6.49 2.70 -2.21
C LEU A 51 -7.94 2.42 -2.58
N LEU A 52 -8.28 2.46 -3.88
CA LEU A 52 -9.63 2.24 -4.37
C LEU A 52 -10.01 0.76 -4.39
N SER A 53 -9.11 -0.12 -4.85
CA SER A 53 -9.38 -1.56 -4.94
C SER A 53 -9.24 -2.28 -3.61
N SER A 54 -8.40 -1.77 -2.71
CA SER A 54 -7.97 -2.47 -1.49
C SER A 54 -7.51 -3.91 -1.76
N ARG A 55 -6.94 -4.14 -2.95
CA ARG A 55 -6.51 -5.48 -3.34
C ARG A 55 -5.35 -5.95 -2.47
N VAL A 56 -5.17 -7.26 -2.46
CA VAL A 56 -3.99 -7.88 -1.86
C VAL A 56 -2.92 -7.98 -2.95
N PHE A 57 -1.73 -7.46 -2.67
CA PHE A 57 -0.56 -7.54 -3.55
C PHE A 57 0.61 -8.17 -2.79
N LEU A 58 1.63 -8.59 -3.54
CA LEU A 58 2.80 -9.28 -2.99
C LEU A 58 3.98 -8.34 -2.77
N ALA A 59 4.94 -8.79 -1.96
CA ALA A 59 6.19 -8.07 -1.69
C ALA A 59 6.98 -7.72 -2.94
N GLU A 60 6.99 -8.62 -3.91
CA GLU A 60 7.69 -8.47 -5.18
C GLU A 60 7.06 -7.36 -6.01
N GLU A 61 5.74 -7.39 -6.14
CA GLU A 61 4.98 -6.35 -6.83
C GLU A 61 5.14 -5.00 -6.13
N ALA A 62 5.19 -4.98 -4.80
CA ALA A 62 5.44 -3.77 -4.05
C ALA A 62 6.85 -3.20 -4.29
N MET A 63 7.84 -4.06 -4.42
CA MET A 63 9.23 -3.68 -4.71
C MET A 63 9.39 -3.13 -6.14
N GLU A 64 8.62 -3.62 -7.09
CA GLU A 64 8.57 -3.08 -8.45
C GLU A 64 7.90 -1.70 -8.50
N MET A 65 6.96 -1.43 -7.60
CA MET A 65 6.23 -0.16 -7.54
C MET A 65 7.02 0.97 -6.85
N GLY A 66 7.84 0.67 -5.84
CA GLY A 66 8.70 1.66 -5.13
C GLY A 66 8.51 1.67 -3.61
#